data_AF-A0A5R9KE44-F1
#
_entry.id   AF-A0A5R9KE44-F1
#
_cell.length_a   1.000
_cell.length_b   1.000
_cell.length_c   1.000
_cell.angle_alpha   90.00
_cell.angle_beta   90.00
_cell.angle_gamma   90.00
#
_symmetry.space_group_name_H-M   'P 1'
#
loop_
_entity.id
_entity.type
_entity.pdbx_description
1 polymer ?
#
loop_
_entity_poly.entity_id
_entity_poly.type
_entity_poly.pdbx_seq_one_letter_code
_entity_poly.pdbx_strand_id
1 'polypeptide(L)'
;MDKKRIRLDDMKRETPFNVPDGYFDKLPQMIQSRIPAEPVSRPVIGWSWQRSLGLASAMTFILALVWVTVPERQGSLGQEPLSGVSNASIISYLEDQNISYYDLSEHKVVQKAFDTDSTVLFYLDGLDEDVLRQQIDEPVSGAETI
;
A
#
# COMPACT_ATOMS: atom_id res chain seq x y z
N MET A 1 42.61 -30.06 -29.27
CA MET A 1 41.20 -30.23 -29.66
C MET A 1 40.78 -29.06 -30.52
N ASP A 2 40.73 -29.26 -31.83
CA ASP A 2 40.42 -28.21 -32.81
C ASP A 2 38.92 -27.89 -32.82
N LYS A 3 38.57 -26.68 -32.39
CA LYS A 3 37.20 -26.14 -32.49
C LYS A 3 36.93 -25.71 -33.93
N LYS A 4 36.25 -26.56 -34.69
CA LYS A 4 35.75 -26.24 -36.03
C LYS A 4 34.74 -25.09 -35.93
N ARG A 5 35.11 -23.90 -36.45
CA ARG A 5 34.23 -22.72 -36.45
C ARG A 5 33.21 -22.86 -37.59
N ILE A 6 31.92 -22.86 -37.26
CA ILE A 6 30.84 -22.92 -38.25
C ILE A 6 30.78 -21.56 -38.96
N ARG A 7 30.91 -21.56 -40.29
CA ARG A 7 30.80 -20.36 -41.14
C ARG A 7 29.39 -20.29 -41.69
N LEU A 8 28.74 -19.13 -41.58
CA LEU A 8 27.35 -18.93 -42.01
C LEU A 8 27.18 -19.11 -43.53
N ASP A 9 28.25 -18.95 -44.30
CA ASP A 9 28.29 -19.18 -45.74
C ASP A 9 28.20 -20.66 -46.13
N ASP A 10 28.50 -21.59 -45.21
CA ASP A 10 28.39 -23.04 -45.44
C ASP A 10 26.98 -23.58 -45.12
N MET A 11 26.04 -22.74 -44.66
CA MET A 11 24.67 -23.14 -44.33
C MET A 11 23.74 -22.98 -45.54
N LYS A 12 23.04 -24.06 -45.89
CA LYS A 12 22.06 -24.07 -46.98
C LYS A 12 20.88 -23.14 -46.62
N ARG A 13 20.76 -22.01 -47.33
CA ARG A 13 19.69 -21.02 -47.13
C ARG A 13 18.40 -21.48 -47.82
N GLU A 14 17.80 -22.54 -47.29
CA GLU A 14 16.49 -22.99 -47.75
C GLU A 14 15.42 -22.34 -46.87
N THR A 15 14.46 -21.67 -47.48
CA THR A 15 13.26 -21.17 -46.81
C THR A 15 12.23 -22.29 -46.78
N PRO A 16 12.02 -23.00 -45.64
CA PRO A 16 11.18 -24.19 -45.60
C PRO A 16 9.68 -23.87 -45.77
N PHE A 17 9.29 -22.61 -45.65
CA PHE A 17 7.92 -22.16 -45.78
C PHE A 17 7.81 -21.22 -46.96
N ASN A 18 6.91 -21.53 -47.88
CA ASN A 18 6.54 -20.65 -48.97
C ASN A 18 5.11 -20.19 -48.74
N VAL A 19 4.89 -18.87 -48.81
CA VAL A 19 3.57 -18.28 -48.66
C VAL A 19 2.93 -18.07 -50.04
N PRO A 20 1.60 -18.14 -50.16
CA PRO A 20 0.92 -17.75 -51.39
C PRO A 20 1.11 -16.27 -51.70
N ASP A 21 1.14 -15.93 -52.99
CA ASP A 21 1.24 -14.54 -53.44
C ASP A 21 0.09 -13.69 -52.88
N GLY A 22 0.46 -12.54 -52.30
CA GLY A 22 -0.48 -11.58 -51.70
C GLY A 22 -1.12 -12.03 -50.38
N TYR A 23 -0.60 -13.06 -49.72
CA TYR A 23 -1.10 -13.51 -48.40
C TYR A 23 -1.08 -12.38 -47.36
N PHE A 24 0.05 -11.67 -47.26
CA PHE A 24 0.20 -10.58 -46.29
C PHE A 24 -0.61 -9.34 -46.66
N ASP A 25 -0.94 -9.14 -47.94
CA ASP A 25 -1.80 -8.04 -48.39
C ASP A 25 -3.26 -8.25 -47.97
N LYS A 26 -3.73 -9.50 -47.93
CA LYS A 26 -5.11 -9.86 -47.57
C LYS A 26 -5.30 -10.11 -46.07
N LEU A 27 -4.21 -10.32 -45.33
CA LEU A 27 -4.23 -10.61 -43.90
C LEU A 27 -5.01 -9.57 -43.07
N PRO A 28 -4.83 -8.25 -43.24
CA PRO A 28 -5.51 -7.26 -42.40
C PRO A 28 -7.04 -7.33 -42.55
N GLN A 29 -7.52 -7.54 -43.77
CA GLN A 29 -8.95 -7.67 -44.07
C GLN A 29 -9.54 -8.95 -43.46
N MET A 30 -8.78 -10.05 -43.48
CA MET A 30 -9.19 -11.32 -42.85
C MET A 30 -9.27 -11.23 -41.33
N ILE A 31 -8.42 -10.42 -40.69
CA ILE A 31 -8.48 -10.22 -39.24
C ILE A 31 -9.69 -9.35 -38.89
N GLN A 32 -9.90 -8.24 -39.62
CA GLN A 32 -11.04 -7.34 -39.38
C GLN A 32 -12.40 -8.05 -39.53
N SER A 33 -12.54 -8.95 -40.51
CA SER A 33 -13.79 -9.70 -40.71
C SER A 33 -14.08 -10.72 -39.61
N ARG A 34 -13.07 -11.10 -38.82
CA ARG A 34 -13.21 -12.05 -37.70
C ARG A 34 -13.48 -11.38 -36.36
N ILE A 35 -13.38 -10.04 -36.27
CA ILE A 35 -13.70 -9.30 -35.05
C ILE A 35 -15.22 -9.04 -35.05
N PRO A 36 -16.00 -9.62 -34.12
CA PRO A 36 -17.42 -9.31 -34.02
C PRO A 36 -17.59 -7.83 -33.65
N ALA A 37 -18.48 -7.13 -34.36
CA ALA A 37 -18.80 -5.75 -34.04
C ALA A 37 -19.39 -5.69 -32.62
N GLU A 38 -18.84 -4.83 -31.75
CA GLU A 38 -19.39 -4.62 -30.42
C GLU A 38 -20.87 -4.20 -30.51
N PRO A 39 -21.77 -4.79 -29.71
CA PRO A 39 -23.16 -4.41 -29.73
C PRO A 39 -23.29 -2.97 -29.20
N VAL A 40 -23.64 -2.05 -30.10
CA VAL A 40 -23.99 -0.68 -29.75
C VAL A 40 -25.13 -0.70 -28.73
N SER A 41 -24.80 -0.44 -27.46
CA SER A 41 -25.78 -0.37 -26.39
C SER A 41 -26.70 0.81 -26.64
N ARG A 42 -27.92 0.55 -27.14
CA ARG A 42 -28.97 1.56 -27.27
C ARG A 42 -29.63 1.72 -25.90
N PRO A 43 -29.52 2.86 -25.21
CA PRO A 43 -30.26 3.06 -23.97
C PRO A 43 -31.76 3.13 -24.29
N VAL A 44 -32.53 2.17 -23.79
CA VAL A 44 -33.98 2.01 -24.03
C VAL A 44 -34.86 2.82 -23.07
N ILE A 45 -34.34 3.85 -22.41
CA ILE A 45 -35.06 4.57 -21.35
C ILE A 45 -35.23 6.04 -21.72
N GLY A 46 -36.36 6.33 -22.37
CA GLY A 46 -36.93 7.67 -22.48
C GLY A 46 -37.89 7.91 -21.31
N TRP A 47 -37.35 8.21 -20.14
CA TRP A 47 -38.15 8.55 -18.96
C TRP A 47 -38.57 10.02 -19.04
N SER A 48 -39.88 10.28 -19.20
CA SER A 48 -40.44 11.63 -19.29
C SER A 48 -40.35 12.38 -17.95
N TRP A 49 -39.60 13.48 -17.94
CA TRP A 49 -39.34 14.37 -16.80
C TRP A 49 -40.59 15.04 -16.19
N GLN A 50 -41.77 14.85 -16.78
CA GLN A 50 -43.01 15.49 -16.32
C GLN A 50 -43.69 14.77 -15.14
N ARG A 51 -43.18 13.62 -14.69
CA ARG A 51 -43.76 12.89 -13.53
C ARG A 51 -43.10 13.21 -12.18
N SER A 52 -42.04 14.03 -12.13
CA SER A 52 -41.28 14.29 -10.89
C SER A 52 -41.55 15.64 -10.20
N LEU A 53 -42.57 16.41 -10.60
CA LEU A 53 -42.88 17.69 -9.93
C LEU A 53 -43.85 17.58 -8.74
N GLY A 54 -44.56 16.46 -8.59
CA GLY A 54 -45.60 16.31 -7.54
C GLY A 54 -45.10 15.95 -6.14
N LEU A 55 -43.86 15.42 -5.99
CA LEU A 55 -43.36 14.84 -4.74
C LEU A 55 -42.31 15.70 -4.00
N ALA A 56 -41.91 16.85 -4.56
CA ALA A 56 -40.83 17.65 -3.98
C ALA A 56 -41.22 18.36 -2.67
N SER A 57 -42.50 18.62 -2.41
CA SER A 57 -42.94 19.36 -1.21
C SER A 57 -42.91 18.54 0.08
N ALA A 58 -43.18 17.23 0.02
CA ALA A 58 -43.18 16.40 1.23
C ALA A 58 -41.75 16.15 1.74
N MET A 59 -40.79 16.00 0.81
CA MET A 59 -39.40 15.72 1.16
C MET A 59 -38.68 16.93 1.76
N THR A 60 -39.02 18.14 1.33
CA THR A 60 -38.48 19.38 1.93
C THR A 60 -39.01 19.61 3.35
N PHE A 61 -40.27 19.28 3.62
CA PHE A 61 -40.85 19.43 4.96
C PHE A 61 -40.21 18.49 5.99
N ILE A 62 -39.92 17.24 5.60
CA ILE A 62 -39.24 16.26 6.46
C ILE A 62 -37.81 16.72 6.78
N LEU A 63 -37.06 17.20 5.78
CA LEU A 63 -35.71 17.71 6.00
C LEU A 63 -35.68 18.93 6.93
N ALA A 64 -36.64 19.85 6.80
CA ALA A 64 -36.77 21.01 7.69
C ALA A 64 -37.05 20.58 9.15
N LEU A 65 -37.93 19.59 9.36
CA LEU A 65 -38.22 19.08 10.70
C LEU A 65 -37.02 18.39 11.34
N VAL A 66 -36.25 17.61 10.57
CA VAL A 66 -35.02 16.96 11.07
C VAL A 66 -33.99 18.00 11.51
N TRP A 67 -33.80 19.06 10.72
CA TRP A 67 -32.89 20.15 11.08
C TRP A 67 -33.31 20.89 12.36
N VAL A 68 -34.62 21.11 12.57
CA VAL A 68 -35.13 21.78 13.78
C VAL A 68 -35.07 20.88 15.02
N THR A 69 -35.23 19.56 14.87
CA THR A 69 -35.35 18.63 16.02
C THR A 69 -34.02 18.01 16.47
N VAL A 70 -33.01 17.90 15.61
CA VAL A 70 -31.77 17.19 15.95
C VAL A 70 -30.67 18.17 16.39
N PRO A 71 -30.35 18.28 17.69
CA PRO A 71 -29.21 19.10 18.12
C PRO A 71 -27.90 18.48 17.63
N GLU A 72 -27.03 19.30 17.07
CA GLU A 72 -25.72 18.90 16.53
C GLU A 72 -24.85 18.21 17.59
N ARG A 73 -24.91 16.88 17.63
CA ARG A 73 -23.93 16.05 18.34
C ARG A 73 -22.87 15.62 17.34
N GLN A 74 -22.04 16.57 16.92
CA GLN A 74 -20.84 16.30 16.14
C GLN A 74 -19.60 16.71 16.94
N GLY A 75 -19.34 15.97 18.00
CA GLY A 75 -17.97 15.80 18.52
C GLY A 75 -17.43 14.50 17.94
N SER A 76 -16.30 14.59 17.23
CA SER A 76 -15.58 13.44 16.64
C SER A 76 -15.50 12.28 17.63
N LEU A 77 -15.96 11.10 17.22
CA LEU A 77 -15.78 9.87 17.97
C LEU A 77 -14.29 9.48 17.94
N GLY A 78 -13.57 9.72 19.04
CA GLY A 78 -12.53 8.80 19.52
C GLY A 78 -11.10 8.96 18.99
N GLN A 79 -10.58 10.18 18.84
CA GLN A 79 -9.12 10.40 18.84
C GLN A 79 -8.80 11.58 19.74
N GLU A 80 -8.96 11.37 21.05
CA GLU A 80 -8.16 12.11 22.01
C GLU A 80 -6.69 11.81 21.66
N PRO A 81 -5.86 12.81 21.33
CA PRO A 81 -4.52 12.53 20.90
C PRO A 81 -3.78 11.87 22.07
N LEU A 82 -3.39 10.61 21.89
CA LEU A 82 -2.60 9.83 22.87
C LEU A 82 -1.29 10.55 23.27
N SER A 83 -0.90 11.60 22.54
CA SER A 83 0.17 12.53 22.88
C SER A 83 -0.07 13.34 24.17
N GLY A 84 -1.30 13.38 24.69
CA GLY A 84 -1.63 13.99 25.98
C GLY A 84 -1.37 13.08 27.18
N VAL A 85 -1.02 11.80 26.95
CA VAL A 85 -0.72 10.87 28.04
C VAL A 85 0.66 11.18 28.59
N SER A 86 0.75 11.40 29.91
CA SER A 86 2.01 11.70 30.58
C SER A 86 2.92 10.46 30.67
N ASN A 87 4.24 10.67 30.67
CA ASN A 87 5.21 9.59 30.86
C ASN A 87 4.99 8.84 32.19
N ALA A 88 4.58 9.54 33.25
CA ALA A 88 4.29 8.92 34.55
C ALA A 88 3.10 7.94 34.47
N SER A 89 2.08 8.28 33.69
CA SER A 89 0.93 7.40 33.45
C SER A 89 1.32 6.17 32.64
N ILE A 90 2.20 6.32 31.65
CA ILE A 90 2.73 5.20 30.85
C ILE A 90 3.53 4.25 31.74
N ILE A 91 4.45 4.77 32.56
CA ILE A 91 5.27 3.96 33.47
C ILE A 91 4.40 3.20 34.47
N SER A 92 3.43 3.88 35.10
CA SER A 92 2.52 3.24 36.05
C SER A 92 1.68 2.12 35.41
N TYR A 93 1.25 2.30 34.16
CA TYR A 93 0.51 1.27 33.44
C TYR A 93 1.39 0.06 33.09
N LEU A 94 2.62 0.30 32.64
CA LEU A 94 3.56 -0.79 32.32
C LEU A 94 3.95 -1.59 33.57
N GLU A 95 4.11 -0.92 34.71
CA GLU A 95 4.39 -1.56 35.99
C GLU A 95 3.21 -2.39 36.51
N ASP A 96 1.98 -1.86 36.46
CA ASP A 96 0.76 -2.57 36.84
C ASP A 96 0.53 -3.83 35.99
N GLN A 97 0.78 -3.73 34.68
CA GLN A 97 0.65 -4.85 33.75
C GLN A 97 1.86 -5.80 33.76
N ASN A 98 2.85 -5.57 34.64
CA ASN A 98 4.08 -6.35 34.76
C ASN A 98 4.83 -6.55 33.44
N ILE A 99 4.78 -5.56 32.54
CA ILE A 99 5.40 -5.64 31.23
C ILE A 99 6.87 -5.29 31.36
N SER A 100 7.76 -6.25 31.12
CA SER A 100 9.20 -6.00 31.18
C SER A 100 9.72 -5.35 29.89
N TYR A 101 10.88 -4.70 29.96
CA TYR A 101 11.57 -4.16 28.78
C TYR A 101 11.84 -5.24 27.73
N TYR A 102 12.15 -6.47 28.17
CA TYR A 102 12.41 -7.60 27.29
C TYR A 102 11.16 -7.97 26.47
N ASP A 103 9.99 -8.02 27.10
CA ASP A 103 8.73 -8.31 26.41
C ASP A 103 8.36 -7.24 25.36
N LEU A 104 8.69 -5.98 25.64
CA LEU A 104 8.47 -4.87 24.71
C LEU A 104 9.38 -4.95 23.48
N SER A 105 10.62 -5.41 23.65
CA SER A 105 11.60 -5.53 22.55
C SER A 105 11.23 -6.60 21.52
N GLU A 106 10.41 -7.57 21.89
CA GLU A 106 9.86 -8.56 20.96
C GLU A 106 8.74 -7.97 20.08
N HIS A 107 8.17 -6.84 20.49
CA HIS A 107 7.05 -6.24 19.78
C HIS A 107 7.53 -5.44 18.55
N LYS A 108 7.00 -5.80 17.37
CA LYS A 108 7.38 -5.19 16.08
C LYS A 108 7.29 -3.67 16.04
N VAL A 109 6.37 -3.08 16.81
CA VAL A 109 6.20 -1.62 16.87
C VAL A 109 7.41 -0.95 17.54
N VAL A 110 7.94 -1.58 18.60
CA VAL A 110 9.12 -1.09 19.32
C VAL A 110 10.36 -1.29 18.44
N GLN A 111 10.49 -2.46 17.79
CA GLN A 111 11.59 -2.71 16.84
C GLN A 111 11.62 -1.69 15.71
N LYS A 112 10.48 -1.42 15.07
CA LYS A 112 10.38 -0.42 13.99
C LYS A 112 10.70 1.00 14.46
N ALA A 113 10.40 1.32 15.72
CA ALA A 113 10.76 2.62 16.29
C ALA A 113 12.30 2.74 16.40
N PHE A 114 13.00 1.68 16.83
CA PHE A 114 14.47 1.67 16.87
C PHE A 114 15.14 1.52 15.49
N ASP A 115 14.46 0.98 14.48
CA ASP A 115 14.96 1.03 13.09
C ASP A 115 14.94 2.46 12.52
N THR A 116 14.24 3.39 13.18
CA THR A 116 14.18 4.78 12.74
C THR A 116 15.35 5.56 13.37
N ASP A 117 16.24 6.08 12.52
CA ASP A 117 17.42 6.86 12.93
C ASP A 117 17.11 7.94 13.99
N SER A 118 15.95 8.59 13.90
CA SER A 118 15.55 9.66 14.84
C SER A 118 15.39 9.18 16.29
N THR A 119 14.89 7.96 16.51
CA THR A 119 14.69 7.43 17.86
C THR A 119 16.01 6.95 18.46
N VAL A 120 16.87 6.33 17.65
CA VAL A 120 18.22 5.94 18.08
C VAL A 120 19.05 7.16 18.40
N LEU A 121 19.04 8.19 17.55
CA LEU A 121 19.78 9.43 17.80
C LEU A 121 19.31 10.14 19.07
N PHE A 122 17.99 10.20 19.32
CA PHE A 122 17.45 10.76 20.56
C PHE A 122 17.86 9.96 21.80
N TYR A 123 17.91 8.63 21.70
CA TYR A 123 18.38 7.78 22.78
C TYR A 123 19.87 7.98 23.06
N LEU A 124 20.70 8.05 22.00
CA LEU A 124 22.14 8.28 22.11
C LEU A 124 22.47 9.68 22.65
N ASP A 125 21.70 10.71 22.31
CA ASP A 125 21.86 12.08 22.82
C ASP A 125 21.58 12.18 24.33
N GLY A 126 20.67 11.34 24.85
CA GLY A 126 20.34 11.29 26.27
C GLY A 126 21.29 10.45 27.12
N LEU A 127 22.23 9.73 26.51
CA LEU A 127 23.24 8.94 27.24
C LEU A 127 24.46 9.79 27.56
N ASP A 128 25.00 9.61 28.76
CA ASP A 128 26.24 10.27 29.17
C ASP A 128 27.41 9.76 28.30
N GLU A 129 28.29 10.68 27.89
CA GLU A 129 29.45 10.37 27.05
C GLU A 129 30.36 9.33 27.72
N ASP A 130 30.44 9.32 29.04
CA ASP A 130 31.22 8.34 29.81
C ASP A 130 30.65 6.92 29.69
N VAL A 131 29.32 6.77 29.64
CA VAL A 131 28.63 5.48 29.48
C VAL A 131 28.83 4.95 28.06
N LEU A 132 28.72 5.83 27.07
CA LEU A 132 28.98 5.48 25.66
C LEU A 132 30.43 5.04 25.46
N ARG A 133 31.39 5.77 26.07
CA ARG A 133 32.82 5.40 26.04
C ARG A 133 33.05 4.06 26.71
N GLN A 134 32.43 3.79 27.85
CA GLN A 134 32.56 2.51 28.54
C GLN A 134 32.06 1.33 27.69
N GLN A 135 30.97 1.49 26.93
CA GLN A 135 30.46 0.43 26.04
C GLN A 135 31.28 0.27 24.75
N ILE A 136 31.96 1.32 24.29
CA ILE A 136 32.86 1.26 23.13
C ILE A 136 34.22 0.67 23.54
N ASP A 137 34.71 1.02 24.73
CA ASP A 137 36.01 0.60 25.26
C ASP A 137 35.95 -0.74 26.00
N GLU A 138 34.77 -1.28 26.33
CA GLU A 138 34.62 -2.67 26.74
C GLU A 138 34.99 -3.56 25.55
N PRO A 139 36.18 -4.20 25.52
CA PRO A 139 36.43 -5.19 24.49
C PRO A 139 35.36 -6.26 24.69
N VAL A 140 34.78 -6.77 23.60
CA VAL A 140 33.89 -7.96 23.63
C VAL A 140 34.71 -9.13 24.20
N SER A 141 34.82 -9.17 25.53
CA SER A 141 35.51 -10.18 26.31
C SER A 141 34.53 -11.32 26.52
N GLY A 142 34.21 -11.96 25.40
CA GLY A 142 33.42 -13.18 25.31
C GLY A 142 33.97 -14.15 24.28
N ALA A 143 35.16 -13.88 23.73
CA ALA A 143 35.90 -14.79 22.88
C ALA A 143 37.09 -15.38 23.65
N GLU A 144 36.82 -16.13 24.72
CA GLU A 144 37.77 -17.12 25.23
C GLU A 144 37.05 -18.42 25.63
N THR A 145 37.48 -19.50 24.97
CA THR A 145 37.48 -20.92 25.41
C THR A 145 36.11 -21.58 25.57
N ILE A 146 35.71 -22.56 24.75
CA ILE A 146 36.31 -23.88 24.48
C ILE A 146 35.96 -24.31 23.05
#